data_AF-A0A7L3MN09-F1
#
_entry.id   AF-A0A7L3MN09-F1
#
_cell.length_a   1.000
_cell.length_b   1.000
_cell.length_c   1.000
_cell.angle_alpha   90.00
_cell.angle_beta   90.00
_cell.angle_gamma   90.00
#
_symmetry.space_group_name_H-M   'P 1'
#
loop_
_entity.id
_entity.type
_entity.pdbx_description
1 polymer ?
#
loop_
_entity_poly.entity_id
_entity_poly.type
_entity_poly.pdbx_seq_one_letter_code
_entity_poly.pdbx_strand_id
1 'polypeptide(L)' 'DLFKRIRAECFWIGLRNSTSSGWIWEDGSVLSGAKVLFNSPVQNCALLMKDQFHASSCEVPAPWVCEKMLR' A
#
# COMPACT_ATOMS: atom_id res chain seq x y z
N ASP A 1 2.62 -13.13 -24.35
CA ASP A 1 2.17 -11.89 -23.70
C ASP A 1 3.27 -11.40 -22.77
N LEU A 2 4.04 -10.41 -23.23
CA LEU A 2 5.19 -9.85 -22.51
C LEU A 2 4.78 -9.19 -21.19
N PHE A 3 3.58 -8.60 -21.16
CA PHE A 3 3.06 -7.86 -20.01
C PHE A 3 2.62 -8.77 -18.86
N LYS A 4 2.26 -10.03 -19.14
CA LYS A 4 2.01 -11.05 -18.10
C LYS A 4 3.28 -11.49 -17.35
N ARG A 5 4.46 -11.30 -17.95
CA ARG A 5 5.76 -11.68 -17.34
C ARG A 5 6.38 -10.56 -16.52
N ILE A 6 6.01 -9.30 -16.76
CA ILE A 6 6.36 -8.17 -15.92
C ILE A 6 5.38 -8.12 -14.74
N ARG A 7 5.43 -9.14 -13.88
CA ARG A 7 4.78 -9.03 -12.56
C ARG A 7 5.72 -8.20 -11.70
N ALA A 8 5.50 -6.89 -11.69
CA ALA A 8 5.89 -6.12 -10.53
C ALA A 8 5.09 -6.72 -9.37
N GLU A 9 5.78 -7.34 -8.42
CA GLU A 9 5.18 -7.91 -7.22
C GLU A 9 4.70 -6.75 -6.35
N CYS A 10 3.50 -6.26 -6.67
CA CYS A 10 2.81 -5.22 -5.94
C CYS A 10 1.73 -5.88 -5.12
N PHE A 11 1.77 -5.68 -3.81
CA PHE A 11 0.77 -6.20 -2.90
C PHE A 11 0.10 -5.07 -2.16
N TRP A 12 -1.23 -5.13 -2.05
CA TRP A 12 -1.94 -4.32 -1.08
C TRP A 12 -1.47 -4.68 0.33
N ILE A 13 -1.25 -3.64 1.12
CA ILE A 13 -0.98 -3.72 2.56
C ILE A 13 -2.03 -2.86 3.28
N GLY A 14 -2.24 -3.14 4.57
CA GLY A 14 -3.23 -2.44 5.39
C GLY A 14 -2.81 -1.03 5.80
N LEU A 15 -2.36 -0.20 4.85
CA LEU A 15 -1.94 1.18 5.08
C LEU A 15 -2.73 2.13 4.18
N ARG A 16 -3.40 3.12 4.79
CA ARG A 16 -4.31 4.03 4.11
C ARG A 16 -4.05 5.48 4.53
N ASN A 17 -4.16 6.40 3.57
CA ASN A 17 -4.17 7.83 3.84
C ASN A 17 -5.61 8.25 4.14
N SER A 18 -5.90 8.60 5.39
CA SER A 18 -7.16 9.25 5.73
C SER A 18 -7.00 10.76 5.53
N THR A 19 -8.00 11.39 4.92
CA THR A 19 -7.95 12.78 4.40
C THR A 19 -7.51 13.83 5.43
N SER A 20 -7.54 13.51 6.73
CA SER A 20 -7.20 14.40 7.84
C SER A 20 -6.01 13.98 8.69
N SER A 21 -5.52 12.73 8.59
CA SER A 21 -4.61 12.18 9.60
C SER A 21 -3.36 11.52 9.01
N GLY A 22 -3.17 11.60 7.69
CA GLY A 22 -2.03 11.02 7.01
C GLY A 22 -2.14 9.50 6.91
N TRP A 23 -0.99 8.84 6.77
CA TRP A 23 -0.89 7.39 6.58
C TRP A 23 -1.01 6.63 7.90
N ILE A 24 -2.06 5.82 8.01
CA ILE A 24 -2.41 5.04 9.20
C ILE A 24 -2.60 3.59 8.79
N TRP A 25 -2.07 2.68 9.62
CA TRP A 25 -2.29 1.25 9.48
C TRP A 25 -3.71 0.86 9.91
N GLU A 26 -4.29 -0.18 9.33
CA GLU A 26 -5.64 -0.65 9.66
C GLU A 26 -5.78 -1.12 11.12
N ASP A 27 -4.67 -1.37 11.83
CA ASP A 27 -4.65 -1.63 13.27
C ASP A 27 -4.72 -0.34 14.13
N GLY A 28 -4.71 0.83 13.51
CA GLY A 28 -4.75 2.15 14.13
C GLY A 28 -3.38 2.78 14.43
N SER A 29 -2.28 2.06 14.20
CA SER A 29 -0.94 2.60 14.42
C SER A 29 -0.52 3.60 13.32
N VAL A 30 0.30 4.59 13.67
CA VAL A 30 0.78 5.61 12.73
C VAL A 30 2.05 5.13 12.04
N LEU A 31 2.14 5.36 10.73
CA LEU A 31 3.37 5.08 9.99
C LEU A 31 4.55 5.90 10.56
N SER A 32 5.64 5.24 10.91
CA SER A 32 6.85 5.89 11.42
C SER A 32 8.06 5.59 10.53
N GLY A 33 8.90 6.61 10.28
CA GLY A 33 10.20 6.46 9.60
C GLY A 33 10.19 6.14 8.10
N ALA A 34 9.07 5.68 7.55
CA ALA A 34 8.93 5.33 6.13
C ALA A 34 8.20 6.43 5.33
N LYS A 35 8.57 6.58 4.06
CA LYS A 35 7.87 7.45 3.10
C LYS A 35 6.99 6.62 2.19
N VAL A 36 5.81 7.15 1.87
CA VAL A 36 4.95 6.62 0.80
C VAL A 36 5.17 7.44 -0.45
N LEU A 37 5.58 6.79 -1.54
CA LEU A 37 5.77 7.41 -2.84
C LEU A 37 4.41 7.59 -3.52
N PHE A 38 4.03 8.83 -3.83
CA PHE A 38 2.77 9.14 -4.49
C PHE A 38 3.02 10.09 -5.66
N ASN A 39 2.18 10.00 -6.69
CA ASN A 39 2.19 10.91 -7.83
C ASN A 39 0.88 11.69 -7.97
N SER A 40 -0.10 11.43 -7.11
CA SER A 40 -1.39 12.13 -7.07
C SER A 40 -1.96 12.17 -5.64
N PRO A 41 -2.60 13.28 -5.22
CA PRO A 41 -3.20 13.39 -3.89
C PRO A 41 -4.45 12.53 -3.70
N VAL A 42 -5.01 11.95 -4.77
CA VAL A 42 -6.19 11.06 -4.68
C VAL A 42 -5.84 9.60 -4.39
N GLN A 43 -4.54 9.27 -4.36
CA GLN A 43 -4.05 7.92 -4.09
C GLN A 43 -4.02 7.66 -2.59
N ASN A 44 -5.06 6.99 -2.09
CA ASN A 44 -5.27 6.84 -0.65
C ASN A 44 -4.95 5.45 -0.11
N CYS A 45 -4.59 4.47 -0.94
CA CYS A 45 -4.22 3.12 -0.51
C CYS A 45 -2.76 2.82 -0.85
N ALA A 46 -2.07 2.07 0.02
CA ALA A 46 -0.65 1.76 -0.18
C ALA A 46 -0.42 0.34 -0.73
N LEU A 47 0.46 0.26 -1.73
CA LEU A 47 1.05 -0.97 -2.25
C LEU A 47 2.47 -1.12 -1.70
N LEU A 48 2.85 -2.35 -1.35
CA LEU A 48 4.23 -2.77 -1.20
C LEU A 48 4.75 -3.23 -2.57
N MET A 49 5.77 -2.54 -3.07
CA MET A 49 6.44 -2.87 -4.33
C MET A 49 7.95 -2.77 -4.13
N LYS A 50 8.68 -3.89 -4.30
CA LYS A 50 10.15 -3.94 -4.14
C LYS A 50 10.63 -3.26 -2.84
N ASP A 51 10.00 -3.61 -1.73
CA ASP A 51 10.30 -3.07 -0.38
C ASP A 51 10.01 -1.57 -0.18
N GLN A 52 9.26 -0.95 -1.09
CA GLN A 52 8.84 0.44 -1.00
C GLN A 52 7.33 0.56 -0.92
N PHE A 53 6.86 1.57 -0.18
CA PHE A 53 5.44 1.92 -0.15
C PHE A 53 5.11 2.88 -1.28
N HIS A 54 4.12 2.52 -2.07
CA HIS A 54 3.58 3.32 -3.17
C HIS A 54 2.12 3.61 -2.91
N ALA A 55 1.70 4.86 -3.08
CA ALA A 55 0.30 5.21 -3.09
C ALA A 55 -0.33 4.82 -4.43
N SER A 56 -1.56 4.30 -4.39
CA SER A 56 -2.35 3.98 -5.55
C SER A 56 -3.84 4.30 -5.31
N SER A 57 -4.62 4.30 -6.39
CA SER A 57 -6.08 4.27 -6.26
C SER A 57 -6.48 2.94 -5.62
N CYS A 58 -7.34 2.99 -4.61
CA CYS A 58 -7.88 1.82 -3.93
C CYS A 58 -8.67 0.88 -4.86
N GLU A 59 -9.00 1.33 -6.07
CA GLU A 59 -9.74 0.57 -7.08
C GLU A 59 -8.84 -0.32 -7.95
N VAL A 60 -7.51 -0.19 -7.85
CA VAL A 60 -6.58 -1.00 -8.64
C VAL A 60 -6.61 -2.47 -8.19
N PRO A 61 -6.83 -3.44 -9.10
CA PRO A 61 -6.75 -4.85 -8.74
C PRO A 61 -5.30 -5.26 -8.48
N ALA A 62 -5.02 -5.72 -7.26
CA ALA A 62 -3.72 -6.28 -6.88
C ALA A 62 -3.93 -7.38 -5.81
N PRO A 63 -3.00 -8.36 -5.70
CA PRO A 63 -2.99 -9.28 -4.56
C PRO A 63 -2.73 -8.52 -3.26
N TRP A 64 -2.99 -9.14 -2.10
CA TRP A 64 -2.80 -8.53 -0.79
C TRP A 64 -2.02 -9.43 0.16
N VAL A 65 -1.34 -8.82 1.13
CA VAL A 65 -0.70 -9.51 2.24
C VAL A 65 -1.52 -9.27 3.50
N CYS A 66 -1.80 -10.34 4.24
CA CYS A 66 -2.47 -10.28 5.54
C CYS A 66 -1.46 -10.49 6.67
N GLU A 67 -1.69 -9.82 7.79
CA GLU A 67 -0.99 -10.07 9.05
C GLU A 67 -1.95 -10.69 10.07
N LYS A 68 -1.42 -11.55 10.94
CA LYS A 68 -2.12 -12.08 12.11
C LYS A 68 -1.10 -12.35 13.22
N MET A 69 -1.47 -12.10 14.47
CA MET A 69 -0.67 -12.52 15.62
C MET A 69 -0.61 -14.05 15.70
N LEU A 70 0.62 -14.59 15.76
CA LEU A 70 0.83 -15.98 16.16
C LEU A 70 0.52 -16.06 17.65
N ARG A 71 -0.59 -16.72 17.99
CA ARG A 71 -0.92 -17.05 19.37
C ARG A 71 0.16 -17.92 20.00
#